data_AF-A0A7S1RNN1-F1
#
_entry.id   AF-A0A7S1RNN1-F1
#
_cell.length_a   1.000
_cell.length_b   1.000
_cell.length_c   1.000
_cell.angle_alpha   90.00
_cell.angle_beta   90.00
_cell.angle_gamma   90.00
#
_symmetry.space_group_name_H-M   'P 1'
#
loop_
_entity.id
_entity.type
_entity.pdbx_description
1 polymer ?
#
loop_
_entity_poly.entity_id
_entity_poly.type
_entity_poly.pdbx_seq_one_letter_code
_entity_poly.pdbx_strand_id
1 'polypeptide(L)'
;PFRLAPRDARLVPPQCQSFRLAMAGARRLLPLLLLLAAPLGSQALVDLLAPEAERPTLAKEAAALEKLALSEEELQWVHVLAEGWAAPLEGFMTEEQFLQSLHYEHVLVDGSFVPMPVPIVKACSAEERARVEGKERIALTGTDGAP
;
A
#
# COMPACT_ATOMS: atom_id res chain seq x y z
N PRO A 1 -3.59 -4.56 -16.26
CA PRO A 1 -2.89 -5.06 -15.06
C PRO A 1 -1.86 -4.03 -14.59
N PHE A 2 -2.31 -3.15 -13.69
CA PHE A 2 -1.58 -1.98 -13.22
C PHE A 2 -0.47 -2.44 -12.27
N ARG A 3 0.78 -2.34 -12.73
CA ARG A 3 1.98 -2.57 -11.91
C ARG A 3 2.66 -1.22 -11.74
N LEU A 4 2.66 -0.67 -10.53
CA LEU A 4 3.51 0.46 -10.20
C LEU A 4 4.94 -0.08 -10.06
N ALA A 5 5.90 0.51 -10.77
CA ALA A 5 7.28 0.01 -10.75
C ALA A 5 7.93 0.28 -9.38
N PRO A 6 8.61 -0.69 -8.76
CA PRO A 6 9.34 -0.46 -7.52
C PRO A 6 10.57 0.41 -7.80
N ARG A 7 10.67 1.57 -7.13
CA ARG A 7 11.88 2.40 -7.12
C ARG A 7 12.69 2.11 -5.85
N ASP A 8 14.00 2.01 -6.05
CA ASP A 8 15.01 1.60 -5.07
C ASP A 8 14.80 2.18 -3.66
N ALA A 9 14.74 1.27 -2.69
CA ALA A 9 14.71 1.53 -1.25
C ALA A 9 16.06 2.05 -0.74
N ARG A 10 16.43 3.27 -1.13
CA ARG A 10 17.52 4.03 -0.50
C ARG A 10 17.15 5.49 -0.55
N LEU A 11 16.47 5.98 0.48
CA LEU A 11 16.52 7.36 0.97
C LEU A 11 15.54 7.47 2.15
N VAL A 12 16.03 7.14 3.34
CA VAL A 12 15.33 7.45 4.59
C VAL A 12 15.37 8.98 4.77
N PRO A 13 14.23 9.69 4.84
CA PRO A 13 14.20 11.13 5.01
C PRO A 13 14.72 11.54 6.41
N PRO A 14 15.29 12.76 6.55
CA PRO A 14 16.05 13.19 7.72
C PRO A 14 15.22 13.42 9.01
N GLN A 15 13.92 13.16 8.97
CA GLN A 15 12.99 13.39 10.09
C GLN A 15 13.10 12.31 11.19
N CYS A 16 13.81 11.20 10.91
CA CYS A 16 14.08 10.13 11.87
C CYS A 16 15.34 10.34 12.73
N GLN A 17 16.04 11.48 12.64
CA GLN A 17 17.31 11.68 13.36
C GLN A 17 17.17 12.17 14.82
N SER A 18 15.95 12.43 15.30
CA SER A 18 15.76 13.08 16.61
C SER A 18 15.78 12.15 17.83
N PHE A 19 15.88 10.82 17.66
CA PHE A 19 16.08 9.90 18.79
C PHE A 19 17.57 9.73 19.12
N ARG A 20 18.22 10.82 19.55
CA ARG A 20 19.47 10.74 20.32
C ARG A 20 19.28 11.44 21.66
N LEU A 21 19.65 10.71 22.72
CA LEU A 21 19.61 10.97 24.18
C LEU A 21 18.38 10.37 24.89
N ALA A 22 18.49 9.56 25.95
CA ALA A 22 19.62 9.33 26.87
C ALA A 22 19.72 7.86 27.30
N MET A 23 20.90 7.27 27.12
CA MET A 23 21.30 5.99 27.71
C MET A 23 21.97 6.25 29.06
N ALA A 24 21.19 6.19 30.14
CA ALA A 24 21.72 6.01 31.49
C ALA A 24 20.64 5.41 32.40
N GLY A 25 20.51 4.08 32.44
CA GLY A 25 19.81 3.39 33.53
C GLY A 25 18.80 2.29 33.18
N ALA A 26 18.45 2.06 31.91
CA ALA A 26 17.35 1.15 31.56
C ALA A 26 17.79 -0.27 31.14
N ARG A 27 18.78 -0.88 31.82
CA ARG A 27 19.23 -2.26 31.51
C ARG A 27 18.16 -3.35 31.74
N ARG A 28 17.07 -3.04 32.46
CA ARG A 28 15.99 -4.01 32.79
C ARG A 28 14.78 -3.97 31.86
N LEU A 29 14.69 -2.99 30.96
CA LEU A 29 13.54 -2.82 30.04
C LEU A 29 13.90 -3.09 28.57
N LEU A 30 15.17 -3.35 28.27
CA LEU A 30 15.66 -3.73 26.94
C LEU A 30 14.91 -4.91 26.28
N PRO A 31 14.48 -5.98 27.00
CA PRO A 31 13.80 -7.10 26.36
C PRO A 31 12.39 -6.74 25.89
N LEU A 32 11.71 -5.83 26.60
CA LEU A 32 10.36 -5.38 26.26
C LEU A 32 10.39 -4.45 25.04
N LEU A 33 11.43 -3.61 24.92
CA LEU A 33 11.60 -2.71 23.78
C LEU A 33 12.00 -3.46 22.51
N LEU A 34 12.76 -4.55 22.62
CA LEU A 34 13.08 -5.44 21.49
C LEU A 34 11.85 -6.22 20.98
N LEU A 35 10.92 -6.57 21.86
CA LEU A 35 9.69 -7.28 21.49
C LEU A 35 8.74 -6.40 20.66
N LEU A 36 8.78 -5.08 20.86
CA LEU A 36 7.99 -4.11 20.09
C LEU A 36 8.57 -3.81 18.70
N ALA A 37 9.83 -4.18 18.46
CA ALA A 37 10.60 -3.84 17.27
C ALA A 37 11.04 -5.07 16.45
N ALA A 38 10.52 -6.26 16.76
CA ALA A 38 10.59 -7.38 15.83
C ALA A 38 9.39 -7.23 14.87
N PRO A 39 9.57 -6.66 13.66
CA PRO A 39 8.49 -6.70 12.70
C PRO A 39 8.16 -8.17 12.44
N LEU A 40 6.87 -8.48 12.33
CA LEU A 40 6.37 -9.72 11.76
C LEU A 40 7.01 -9.88 10.36
N GLY A 41 8.15 -10.55 10.31
CA GLY A 41 8.97 -10.65 9.11
C GLY A 41 9.70 -9.34 8.77
N SER A 42 10.92 -9.48 8.25
CA SER A 42 11.71 -8.40 7.63
C SER A 42 11.08 -7.91 6.31
N GLN A 43 9.78 -7.63 6.31
CA GLN A 43 9.11 -7.15 5.11
C GLN A 43 9.37 -5.66 4.98
N ALA A 44 10.00 -5.28 3.88
CA ALA A 44 10.24 -3.87 3.56
C ALA A 44 8.87 -3.18 3.45
N LEU A 45 8.73 -2.03 4.11
CA LEU A 45 7.54 -1.20 3.98
C LEU A 45 7.41 -0.76 2.52
N VAL A 46 6.24 -1.00 1.94
CA VAL A 46 5.89 -0.58 0.57
C VAL A 46 5.08 0.70 0.69
N ASP A 47 5.74 1.84 0.54
CA ASP A 47 5.08 3.16 0.52
C ASP A 47 4.54 3.45 -0.89
N LEU A 48 3.22 3.57 -1.02
CA LEU A 48 2.57 3.85 -2.29
C LEU A 48 2.20 5.33 -2.45
N LEU A 49 2.61 6.20 -1.52
CA LEU A 49 2.41 7.63 -1.64
C LEU A 49 3.37 8.23 -2.67
N ALA A 50 2.81 9.05 -3.55
CA ALA A 50 3.60 9.84 -4.48
C ALA A 50 4.53 10.81 -3.72
N PRO A 51 5.83 10.88 -4.08
CA PRO A 51 6.75 11.88 -3.56
C PRO A 51 6.21 13.29 -3.81
N GLU A 52 6.40 14.20 -2.87
CA GLU A 52 5.82 15.55 -2.91
C GLU A 52 6.14 16.30 -4.22
N ALA A 53 7.36 16.12 -4.74
CA ALA A 53 7.80 16.71 -6.00
C ALA A 53 7.04 16.20 -7.25
N GLU A 54 6.55 14.96 -7.23
CA GLU A 54 5.89 14.31 -8.37
C GLU A 54 4.35 14.46 -8.33
N ARG A 55 3.77 14.75 -7.16
CA ARG A 55 2.32 14.96 -6.97
C ARG A 55 1.65 15.87 -8.00
N PRO A 56 2.15 17.07 -8.33
CA PRO A 56 1.46 17.95 -9.29
C PRO A 56 1.44 17.37 -10.71
N THR A 57 2.44 16.59 -11.08
CA THR A 57 2.51 15.91 -12.38
C THR A 57 1.54 14.74 -12.41
N LEU A 58 1.56 13.89 -11.38
CA LEU A 58 0.67 12.74 -11.27
C LEU A 58 -0.81 13.15 -11.16
N ALA A 59 -1.11 14.26 -10.48
CA ALA A 59 -2.47 14.81 -10.43
C ALA A 59 -2.97 15.26 -11.81
N LYS A 60 -2.10 15.85 -12.64
CA LYS A 60 -2.44 16.21 -14.03
C LYS A 60 -2.66 14.98 -14.90
N GLU A 61 -1.83 13.95 -14.75
CA GLU A 61 -2.01 12.68 -15.44
C GLU A 61 -3.33 12.02 -15.03
N ALA A 62 -3.61 11.92 -13.73
CA ALA A 62 -4.84 11.34 -13.20
C ALA A 62 -6.09 12.07 -13.68
N ALA A 63 -6.02 13.39 -13.87
CA ALA A 63 -7.13 14.17 -14.43
C ALA A 63 -7.49 13.79 -15.88
N ALA A 64 -6.54 13.24 -16.65
CA ALA A 64 -6.72 12.81 -18.03
C ALA A 64 -7.12 11.33 -18.19
N LEU A 65 -7.04 10.53 -17.11
CA LEU A 65 -7.40 9.11 -17.13
C LEU A 65 -8.89 8.90 -16.91
N GLU A 66 -9.35 7.69 -17.24
CA GLU A 66 -10.69 7.23 -16.83
C GLU A 66 -10.76 7.17 -15.30
N LYS A 67 -11.83 7.73 -14.73
CA LYS A 67 -12.01 7.84 -13.29
C LYS A 67 -12.99 6.78 -12.79
N LEU A 68 -12.61 6.11 -11.71
CA LEU A 68 -13.50 5.31 -10.90
C LEU A 68 -13.69 5.97 -9.53
N ALA A 69 -14.95 6.09 -9.11
CA ALA A 69 -15.27 6.59 -7.78
C ALA A 69 -15.01 5.50 -6.74
N LEU A 70 -14.40 5.88 -5.64
CA LEU A 70 -14.25 5.05 -4.45
C LEU A 70 -15.45 5.25 -3.54
N SER A 71 -15.92 4.16 -2.94
CA SER A 71 -16.74 4.23 -1.74
C SER A 71 -15.91 4.71 -0.55
N GLU A 72 -16.57 5.06 0.55
CA GLU A 72 -15.87 5.44 1.79
C GLU A 72 -15.00 4.30 2.33
N GLU A 73 -15.49 3.07 2.27
CA GLU A 73 -14.73 1.88 2.68
C GLU A 73 -13.51 1.67 1.78
N GLU A 74 -13.67 1.82 0.47
CA GLU A 74 -12.57 1.65 -0.49
C GLU A 74 -11.51 2.74 -0.32
N LEU A 75 -11.90 3.96 0.06
CA LEU A 75 -10.97 5.03 0.39
C LEU A 75 -10.15 4.69 1.65
N GLN A 76 -10.78 4.09 2.66
CA GLN A 76 -10.06 3.61 3.85
C GLN A 76 -9.06 2.50 3.47
N TRP A 77 -9.43 1.58 2.59
CA TRP A 77 -8.50 0.57 2.06
C TRP A 77 -7.35 1.19 1.28
N VAL A 78 -7.58 2.26 0.52
CA VAL A 78 -6.51 3.01 -0.14
C VAL A 78 -5.52 3.59 0.88
N HIS A 79 -5.97 4.11 2.03
CA HIS A 79 -5.05 4.57 3.07
C HIS A 79 -4.21 3.43 3.67
N VAL A 80 -4.82 2.27 3.93
CA VAL A 80 -4.12 1.08 4.42
C VAL A 80 -3.01 0.65 3.44
N LEU A 81 -3.31 0.65 2.14
CA LEU A 81 -2.36 0.35 1.09
C LEU A 81 -1.27 1.44 0.98
N ALA A 82 -1.67 2.71 1.01
CA ALA A 82 -0.78 3.85 0.83
C ALA A 82 0.33 3.91 1.88
N GLU A 83 -0.02 3.69 3.15
CA GLU A 83 0.93 3.70 4.27
C GLU A 83 1.76 2.40 4.38
N GLY A 84 1.47 1.39 3.56
CA GLY A 84 2.21 0.14 3.54
C GLY A 84 1.83 -0.86 4.62
N TRP A 85 0.67 -0.71 5.27
CA TRP A 85 0.17 -1.67 6.29
C TRP A 85 -0.07 -3.07 5.71
N ALA A 86 -0.40 -3.14 4.42
CA ALA A 86 -0.65 -4.37 3.70
C ALA A 86 0.56 -4.82 2.86
N ALA A 87 1.78 -4.38 3.20
CA ALA A 87 2.99 -4.87 2.56
C ALA A 87 3.01 -6.41 2.56
N PRO A 88 3.31 -7.07 1.43
CA PRO A 88 4.01 -6.56 0.25
C PRO A 88 3.09 -6.13 -0.92
N LEU A 89 1.79 -5.88 -0.68
CA LEU A 89 0.89 -5.49 -1.76
C LEU A 89 1.29 -4.13 -2.35
N GLU A 90 1.35 -4.06 -3.69
CA GLU A 90 1.61 -2.82 -4.45
C GLU A 90 0.31 -2.12 -4.91
N GLY A 91 -0.84 -2.58 -4.42
CA GLY A 91 -2.17 -2.09 -4.78
C GLY A 91 -3.28 -3.07 -4.39
N PHE A 92 -4.48 -2.89 -4.96
CA PHE A 92 -5.55 -3.86 -4.81
C PHE A 92 -5.15 -5.24 -5.35
N MET A 93 -5.64 -6.29 -4.70
CA MET A 93 -5.29 -7.67 -5.06
C MET A 93 -5.70 -8.01 -6.49
N THR A 94 -4.81 -8.72 -7.19
CA THR A 94 -5.15 -9.41 -8.44
C THR A 94 -6.04 -10.62 -8.16
N GLU A 95 -6.64 -11.21 -9.20
CA GLU A 95 -7.44 -12.44 -9.07
C GLU A 95 -6.65 -13.57 -8.39
N GLU A 96 -5.37 -13.73 -8.74
CA GLU A 96 -4.50 -14.74 -8.12
C GLU A 96 -4.31 -14.48 -6.62
N GLN A 97 -3.96 -13.25 -6.24
CA GLN A 97 -3.76 -12.87 -4.83
C GLN A 97 -5.06 -13.00 -4.03
N PHE A 98 -6.19 -12.62 -4.63
CA PHE A 98 -7.51 -12.73 -4.03
C PHE A 98 -7.87 -14.19 -3.73
N LEU A 99 -7.70 -15.09 -4.69
CA LEU A 99 -7.97 -16.52 -4.51
C LEU A 99 -7.04 -17.15 -3.48
N GLN A 100 -5.76 -16.78 -3.48
CA GLN A 100 -4.81 -17.24 -2.48
C GLN A 100 -5.20 -16.80 -1.07
N SER A 101 -5.57 -15.53 -0.90
CA SER A 101 -6.07 -14.98 0.37
C SER A 101 -7.29 -15.74 0.87
N LEU A 102 -8.28 -15.98 -0.01
CA LEU A 102 -9.51 -16.69 0.35
C LEU A 102 -9.30 -18.17 0.72
N HIS A 103 -8.41 -18.88 0.02
CA HIS A 103 -8.25 -20.33 0.20
C HIS A 103 -7.18 -20.71 1.19
N TYR A 104 -6.15 -19.88 1.34
CA TYR A 104 -4.96 -20.21 2.10
C TYR A 104 -4.63 -19.19 3.19
N GLU A 105 -5.36 -18.09 3.29
CA GLU A 105 -5.08 -16.99 4.21
C GLU A 105 -3.68 -16.37 4.03
N HIS A 106 -3.06 -16.63 2.87
CA HIS A 106 -1.71 -16.19 2.51
C HIS A 106 -1.69 -15.74 1.06
N VAL A 107 -0.75 -14.86 0.71
CA VAL A 107 -0.41 -14.51 -0.67
C VAL A 107 1.04 -14.89 -0.96
N LEU A 108 1.31 -15.36 -2.18
CA LEU A 108 2.65 -15.66 -2.65
C LEU A 108 3.22 -14.44 -3.37
N VAL A 109 4.26 -13.84 -2.82
CA VAL A 109 4.96 -12.69 -3.43
C VAL A 109 6.45 -12.99 -3.45
N ASP A 110 7.05 -12.93 -4.63
CA ASP A 110 8.47 -13.23 -4.87
C ASP A 110 8.96 -14.54 -4.22
N GLY A 111 8.11 -15.57 -4.25
CA GLY A 111 8.41 -16.89 -3.70
C GLY A 111 8.24 -17.02 -2.18
N SER A 112 7.80 -15.97 -1.49
CA SER A 112 7.53 -15.97 -0.05
C SER A 112 6.03 -15.96 0.23
N PHE A 113 5.59 -16.79 1.19
CA PHE A 113 4.21 -16.76 1.69
C PHE A 113 4.07 -15.68 2.76
N VAL A 114 3.15 -14.75 2.55
CA VAL A 114 2.82 -13.69 3.50
C VAL A 114 1.39 -13.89 4.01
N PRO A 115 1.17 -13.95 5.34
CA PRO A 115 -0.18 -14.00 5.88
C PRO A 115 -1.01 -12.81 5.44
N MET A 116 -2.10 -13.06 4.71
CA MET A 116 -3.08 -12.07 4.23
C MET A 116 -4.47 -12.72 4.26
N PRO A 117 -5.10 -12.83 5.44
CA PRO A 117 -6.37 -13.52 5.60
C PRO A 117 -7.58 -12.69 5.13
N VAL A 118 -7.40 -11.38 4.91
CA VAL A 118 -8.47 -10.46 4.52
C VAL A 118 -8.22 -9.94 3.10
N PRO A 119 -9.13 -10.19 2.15
CA PRO A 119 -9.03 -9.64 0.81
C PRO A 119 -9.11 -8.10 0.77
N ILE A 120 -8.20 -7.47 0.04
CA ILE A 120 -8.20 -6.01 -0.19
C ILE A 120 -8.44 -5.78 -1.69
N VAL A 121 -9.69 -5.48 -2.04
CA VAL A 121 -10.15 -5.41 -3.44
C VAL A 121 -11.02 -4.17 -3.70
N LYS A 122 -10.97 -3.66 -4.93
CA LYS A 122 -11.92 -2.66 -5.46
C LYS A 122 -13.07 -3.40 -6.13
N ALA A 123 -14.28 -3.26 -5.59
CA ALA A 123 -15.46 -3.79 -6.26
C ALA A 123 -15.77 -2.92 -7.49
N CYS A 124 -16.28 -3.55 -8.54
CA CYS A 124 -16.54 -2.90 -9.82
C CYS A 124 -17.87 -3.41 -10.38
N SER A 125 -18.77 -2.49 -10.75
CA SER A 125 -19.99 -2.83 -11.47
C SER A 125 -19.68 -3.27 -12.92
N ALA A 126 -20.65 -3.88 -13.60
CA ALA A 126 -20.49 -4.26 -15.01
C ALA A 126 -20.26 -3.03 -15.90
N GLU A 127 -20.92 -1.92 -15.61
CA GLU A 127 -20.78 -0.65 -16.33
C GLU A 127 -19.41 -0.03 -16.08
N GLU A 128 -18.94 -0.02 -14.83
CA GLU A 128 -17.59 0.45 -14.49
C GLU A 128 -16.52 -0.38 -15.18
N ARG A 129 -16.69 -1.72 -15.16
CA ARG A 129 -15.78 -2.65 -15.80
C ARG A 129 -15.68 -2.35 -17.30
N ALA A 130 -16.82 -2.19 -17.97
CA ALA A 130 -16.85 -1.87 -19.40
C ALA A 130 -16.14 -0.56 -19.75
N ARG A 131 -16.16 0.44 -18.84
CA ARG A 131 -15.43 1.71 -19.06
C ARG A 131 -13.93 1.57 -18.92
N VAL A 132 -13.45 0.66 -18.06
CA VAL A 132 -12.01 0.52 -17.77
C VAL A 132 -11.34 -0.64 -18.48
N GLU A 133 -12.11 -1.55 -19.06
CA GLU A 133 -11.59 -2.70 -19.80
C GLU A 133 -10.66 -2.25 -20.94
N GLY A 134 -9.49 -2.88 -21.02
CA GLY A 134 -8.44 -2.53 -21.98
C GLY A 134 -7.60 -1.29 -21.66
N LYS A 135 -7.89 -0.53 -20.58
CA LYS A 135 -7.07 0.61 -20.17
C LYS A 135 -5.87 0.16 -19.33
N GLU A 136 -4.69 0.72 -19.62
CA GLU A 136 -3.45 0.43 -18.88
C GLU A 136 -3.29 1.24 -17.60
N ARG A 137 -3.91 2.44 -17.52
CA ARG A 137 -3.94 3.31 -16.33
C ARG A 137 -5.36 3.85 -16.12
N ILE A 138 -5.79 3.88 -14.85
CA ILE A 138 -7.05 4.49 -14.41
C ILE A 138 -6.77 5.36 -13.19
N ALA A 139 -7.61 6.37 -12.98
CA ALA A 139 -7.57 7.20 -11.79
C ALA A 139 -8.67 6.76 -10.82
N LEU A 140 -8.33 6.70 -9.53
CA LEU A 140 -9.30 6.54 -8.47
C LEU A 140 -9.65 7.92 -7.95
N THR A 141 -10.92 8.14 -7.59
CA THR A 141 -11.39 9.41 -7.07
C THR A 141 -12.06 9.21 -5.72
N GLY A 142 -11.79 10.11 -4.77
CA GLY A 142 -12.46 10.15 -3.49
C GLY A 142 -13.95 10.48 -3.62
N THR A 143 -14.67 10.40 -2.50
CA THR A 143 -16.10 10.74 -2.42
C THR A 143 -16.39 12.22 -2.70
N ASP A 144 -15.38 13.07 -2.58
CA ASP A 144 -15.38 14.50 -2.93
C ASP A 144 -15.06 14.76 -4.41
N GLY A 145 -14.77 13.71 -5.19
CA GLY A 145 -14.40 13.80 -6.60
C GLY A 145 -12.95 14.23 -6.83
N ALA A 146 -12.15 14.36 -5.77
CA ALA A 146 -10.72 14.62 -5.88
C ALA A 146 -9.99 13.34 -6.34
N PRO A 147 -9.04 13.44 -7.29
CA PRO A 147 -8.18 12.34 -7.71
C PRO A 147 -7.02 12.08 -6.73
#